data_AF-K0I957-F1
#
_entry.id   AF-K0I957-F1
#
_cell.length_a   1.000
_cell.length_b   1.000
_cell.length_c   1.000
_cell.angle_alpha   90.00
_cell.angle_beta   90.00
_cell.angle_gamma   90.00
#
_symmetry.space_group_name_H-M   'P 1'
#
loop_
_entity.id
_entity.type
_entity.pdbx_description
1 polymer ?
#
loop_
_entity_poly.entity_id
_entity_poly.type
_entity_poly.pdbx_seq_one_letter_code
_entity_poly.pdbx_strand_id
1 'polypeptide(L)'
;MSHRFPALVAALWWGSLTTIGFLVVPMLFAHLPSPTMAGNMAAKLFAAQTWVAVVCCVMLLLVSRPRHGVAQYPWARAAMLFVLGGLLLALLNQFGVAPRIVARQDLRLWHSVGTMMYAAQWGCALAVLWQTLRTGAHAAVEERSVSD
;
A
#
# COMPACT_ATOMS: atom_id res chain seq x y z
N MET A 1 10.56 10.86 18.44
CA MET A 1 9.38 10.17 17.85
C MET A 1 9.28 10.33 16.33
N SER A 2 9.80 11.41 15.74
CA SER A 2 9.71 11.76 14.31
C SER A 2 10.33 10.76 13.33
N HIS A 3 11.41 10.05 13.70
CA HIS A 3 12.13 9.17 12.76
C HIS A 3 11.42 7.85 12.41
N ARG A 4 10.55 7.33 13.29
CA ARG A 4 9.87 6.03 13.08
C ARG A 4 8.49 6.16 12.43
N PHE A 5 7.94 7.37 12.37
CA PHE A 5 6.59 7.61 11.87
C PHE A 5 6.39 7.13 10.41
N PRO A 6 7.28 7.43 9.44
CA PRO A 6 7.15 6.92 8.07
C PRO A 6 7.14 5.39 8.00
N ALA A 7 7.97 4.73 8.81
CA ALA A 7 8.03 3.27 8.87
C ALA A 7 6.74 2.66 9.42
N LEU A 8 6.13 3.28 10.44
CA LEU A 8 4.84 2.85 10.98
C LEU A 8 3.70 3.00 9.95
N VAL A 9 3.66 4.12 9.23
CA VAL A 9 2.65 4.33 8.17
C VAL A 9 2.85 3.36 7.00
N ALA A 10 4.09 3.13 6.57
CA ALA A 10 4.39 2.15 5.54
C ALA A 10 4.06 0.71 5.98
N ALA A 11 4.30 0.38 7.25
CA ALA A 11 3.95 -0.92 7.84
C ALA A 11 2.44 -1.11 7.92
N LEU A 12 1.68 -0.07 8.28
CA LEU A 12 0.22 -0.09 8.27
C LEU A 12 -0.32 -0.33 6.85
N TRP A 13 0.25 0.36 5.85
CA TRP A 13 -0.16 0.20 4.47
C TRP A 13 0.12 -1.21 3.93
N TRP A 14 1.35 -1.70 4.08
CA TRP A 14 1.72 -3.04 3.62
C TRP A 14 0.99 -4.15 4.41
N GLY A 15 0.88 -3.98 5.73
CA GLY A 15 0.21 -4.91 6.62
C GLY A 15 -1.28 -5.04 6.30
N SER A 16 -1.98 -3.93 6.11
CA SER A 16 -3.40 -3.94 5.73
C SER A 16 -3.63 -4.62 4.37
N LEU A 17 -2.78 -4.39 3.36
CA LEU A 17 -2.85 -5.11 2.08
C LEU A 17 -2.64 -6.62 2.29
N THR A 18 -1.72 -6.98 3.16
CA THR A 18 -1.42 -8.38 3.45
C THR A 18 -2.62 -9.06 4.13
N THR A 19 -3.16 -8.44 5.17
CA THR A 19 -4.31 -8.95 5.92
C THR A 19 -5.55 -9.09 5.03
N ILE A 20 -5.91 -8.05 4.28
CA ILE A 20 -7.12 -8.11 3.45
C ILE A 20 -6.98 -9.12 2.32
N GLY A 21 -5.88 -9.06 1.56
CA GLY A 21 -5.71 -9.85 0.33
C GLY A 21 -5.43 -11.32 0.57
N PHE A 22 -4.64 -11.65 1.60
CA PHE A 22 -4.12 -13.00 1.80
C PHE A 22 -4.76 -13.75 2.99
N LEU A 23 -5.49 -13.06 3.86
CA LEU A 23 -6.15 -13.67 5.01
C LEU A 23 -7.66 -13.47 4.97
N VAL A 24 -8.14 -12.23 4.98
CA VAL A 24 -9.57 -11.94 5.13
C VAL A 24 -10.36 -12.41 3.91
N VAL A 25 -9.92 -12.09 2.69
CA VAL A 25 -10.64 -12.50 1.47
C VAL A 25 -10.73 -14.03 1.33
N PRO A 26 -9.64 -14.81 1.47
CA PRO A 26 -9.74 -16.28 1.49
C PRO A 26 -10.69 -16.81 2.57
N MET A 27 -10.67 -16.23 3.77
CA MET A 27 -11.59 -16.60 4.84
C MET A 27 -13.05 -16.35 4.48
N LEU A 28 -13.37 -15.25 3.77
CA LEU A 28 -14.73 -14.98 3.29
C LEU A 28 -15.22 -16.06 2.32
N PHE A 29 -14.37 -16.49 1.39
CA PHE A 29 -14.73 -17.54 0.43
C PHE A 29 -14.82 -18.93 1.08
N ALA A 30 -14.08 -19.17 2.16
CA ALA A 30 -14.14 -20.42 2.91
C ALA A 30 -15.36 -20.53 3.83
N HIS A 31 -15.83 -19.41 4.41
CA HIS A 31 -16.84 -19.45 5.48
C HIS A 31 -18.21 -18.88 5.11
N LEU A 32 -18.34 -18.08 4.04
CA LEU A 32 -19.63 -17.53 3.66
C LEU A 32 -20.47 -18.52 2.82
N PRO A 33 -21.81 -18.50 2.96
CA PRO A 33 -22.70 -19.48 2.33
C PRO A 33 -22.70 -19.51 0.80
N SER A 34 -22.23 -18.44 0.13
CA SER A 34 -22.14 -18.42 -1.33
C SER A 34 -20.97 -17.59 -1.85
N PRO A 35 -20.36 -17.97 -2.99
CA PRO A 35 -19.29 -17.19 -3.62
C PRO A 35 -19.70 -15.77 -4.01
N THR A 36 -20.98 -15.56 -4.36
CA THR A 36 -21.49 -14.22 -4.70
C THR A 36 -21.51 -13.31 -3.46
N MET A 37 -21.91 -13.85 -2.30
CA MET A 37 -21.88 -13.10 -1.04
C MET A 37 -20.45 -12.76 -0.62
N ALA A 38 -19.53 -13.71 -0.74
CA ALA A 38 -18.10 -13.50 -0.48
C ALA A 38 -17.50 -12.44 -1.41
N GLY A 39 -17.77 -12.51 -2.72
CA GLY A 39 -17.32 -11.51 -3.69
C GLY A 39 -17.83 -10.11 -3.41
N ASN A 40 -19.11 -9.96 -3.05
CA ASN A 40 -19.69 -8.67 -2.69
C ASN A 40 -19.07 -8.07 -1.42
N MET A 41 -18.78 -8.92 -0.41
CA MET A 41 -18.08 -8.46 0.79
C MET A 41 -16.62 -8.12 0.52
N ALA A 42 -15.92 -8.93 -0.29
CA ALA A 42 -14.56 -8.66 -0.72
C ALA A 42 -14.45 -7.31 -1.44
N ALA A 43 -15.39 -6.97 -2.32
CA ALA A 43 -15.44 -5.66 -2.99
C ALA A 43 -15.54 -4.49 -1.98
N LYS A 44 -16.36 -4.63 -0.93
CA LYS A 44 -16.47 -3.62 0.14
C LYS A 44 -15.16 -3.48 0.94
N LEU A 45 -14.50 -4.60 1.24
CA LEU A 45 -13.20 -4.59 1.92
C LEU A 45 -12.10 -3.97 1.07
N PHE A 46 -12.05 -4.25 -0.24
CA PHE A 46 -11.10 -3.61 -1.14
C PHE A 46 -11.38 -2.10 -1.29
N ALA A 47 -12.63 -1.67 -1.24
CA ALA A 47 -12.98 -0.25 -1.20
C ALA A 47 -12.48 0.43 0.08
N ALA A 48 -12.71 -0.17 1.24
CA ALA A 48 -12.16 0.31 2.51
C ALA A 48 -10.62 0.33 2.49
N GLN A 49 -10.00 -0.72 1.97
CA GLN A 49 -8.54 -0.84 1.83
C GLN A 49 -7.95 0.23 0.89
N THR A 50 -8.68 0.61 -0.15
CA THR A 50 -8.28 1.72 -1.03
C THR A 50 -8.17 3.02 -0.24
N TRP A 51 -9.13 3.32 0.64
CA TRP A 51 -9.07 4.51 1.49
C TRP A 51 -7.92 4.45 2.51
N VAL A 52 -7.64 3.29 3.09
CA VAL A 52 -6.46 3.08 3.94
C VAL A 52 -5.18 3.39 3.16
N ALA A 53 -5.06 2.86 1.93
CA ALA A 53 -3.91 3.11 1.07
C ALA A 53 -3.78 4.61 0.72
N VAL A 54 -4.89 5.28 0.39
CA VAL A 54 -4.91 6.73 0.11
C VAL A 54 -4.39 7.52 1.31
N VAL A 55 -4.93 7.28 2.50
CA VAL A 55 -4.51 7.98 3.72
C VAL A 55 -3.02 7.75 4.00
N CYS A 56 -2.56 6.51 3.92
CA CYS A 56 -1.15 6.18 4.16
C CYS A 56 -0.22 6.84 3.12
N CYS A 57 -0.56 6.78 1.83
CA CYS A 57 0.23 7.39 0.76
C CYS A 57 0.28 8.92 0.92
N VAL A 58 -0.84 9.56 1.21
CA VAL A 58 -0.89 11.02 1.44
C VAL A 58 -0.05 11.40 2.66
N MET A 59 -0.16 10.67 3.77
CA MET A 59 0.67 10.91 4.96
C MET A 59 2.16 10.76 4.66
N LEU A 60 2.57 9.72 3.92
CA LEU A 60 3.95 9.53 3.50
C LEU A 60 4.44 10.69 2.62
N LEU A 61 3.64 11.12 1.64
CA LEU A 61 3.98 12.26 0.79
C LEU A 61 4.12 13.57 1.58
N LEU A 62 3.27 13.81 2.58
CA LEU A 62 3.34 15.00 3.43
C LEU A 62 4.62 15.00 4.28
N VAL A 63 5.02 13.86 4.81
CA VAL A 63 6.24 13.72 5.62
C VAL A 63 7.50 13.75 4.77
N SER A 64 7.44 13.29 3.52
CA SER A 64 8.56 13.33 2.56
C SER A 64 8.82 14.69 1.93
N ARG A 65 8.03 15.74 2.25
CA ARG A 65 8.28 17.09 1.70
C ARG A 65 9.61 17.65 2.23
N PRO A 66 10.53 18.08 1.35
CA PRO A 66 11.82 18.62 1.77
C PRO A 66 11.61 19.92 2.56
N ARG A 67 12.11 19.98 3.79
CA ARG A 67 11.82 21.13 4.67
C ARG A 67 12.69 22.37 4.39
N HIS A 68 13.84 22.27 3.73
CA HIS A 68 14.76 23.41 3.55
C HIS A 68 15.69 23.32 2.32
N GLY A 69 15.19 22.96 1.14
CA GLY A 69 15.98 23.05 -0.11
C GLY A 69 17.16 22.07 -0.26
N VAL A 70 17.33 21.11 0.66
CA VAL A 70 18.32 20.04 0.51
C VAL A 70 17.86 19.07 -0.58
N ALA A 71 18.72 18.85 -1.57
CA ALA A 71 18.47 17.95 -2.70
C ALA A 71 17.97 16.59 -2.20
N GLN A 72 16.82 16.15 -2.72
CA GLN A 72 16.26 14.84 -2.36
C GLN A 72 17.25 13.75 -2.77
N TYR A 73 17.72 12.97 -1.79
CA TYR A 73 18.57 11.82 -2.06
C TYR A 73 17.87 10.86 -3.07
N PRO A 74 18.61 10.17 -3.95
CA PRO A 74 18.04 9.28 -4.97
C PRO A 74 17.06 8.23 -4.41
N TRP A 75 17.31 7.77 -3.18
CA TRP A 75 16.45 6.81 -2.48
C TRP A 75 15.08 7.40 -2.11
N ALA A 76 14.99 8.69 -1.77
CA ALA A 76 13.73 9.37 -1.48
C ALA A 76 12.87 9.56 -2.75
N ARG A 77 13.53 9.78 -3.90
CA ARG A 77 12.86 9.86 -5.20
C ARG A 77 12.29 8.50 -5.64
N ALA A 78 13.01 7.41 -5.37
CA ALA A 78 12.50 6.06 -5.59
C ALA A 78 11.29 5.76 -4.69
N ALA A 79 11.36 6.10 -3.39
CA ALA A 79 10.22 5.96 -2.47
C ALA A 79 8.97 6.71 -2.98
N MET A 80 9.14 7.96 -3.45
CA MET A 80 8.04 8.75 -4.01
C MET A 80 7.41 8.09 -5.24
N LEU A 81 8.20 7.48 -6.13
CA LEU A 81 7.67 6.74 -7.28
C LEU A 81 6.82 5.55 -6.83
N PHE A 82 7.26 4.79 -5.83
CA PHE A 82 6.48 3.66 -5.29
C PHE A 82 5.23 4.11 -4.55
N VAL A 83 5.27 5.21 -3.80
CA VAL A 83 4.08 5.76 -3.13
C VAL A 83 3.06 6.25 -4.15
N LEU A 84 3.48 7.03 -5.15
CA LEU A 84 2.58 7.51 -6.20
C LEU A 84 2.05 6.38 -7.08
N GLY A 85 2.91 5.42 -7.44
CA GLY A 85 2.54 4.23 -8.20
C GLY A 85 1.52 3.37 -7.43
N GLY A 86 1.76 3.13 -6.14
CA GLY A 86 0.84 2.38 -5.28
C GLY A 86 -0.49 3.09 -5.06
N LEU A 87 -0.48 4.43 -4.92
CA LEU A 87 -1.70 5.25 -4.86
C LEU A 87 -2.51 5.16 -6.16
N LEU A 88 -1.85 5.32 -7.31
CA LEU A 88 -2.48 5.23 -8.62
C LEU A 88 -3.08 3.84 -8.85
N LEU A 89 -2.34 2.77 -8.53
CA LEU A 89 -2.83 1.40 -8.61
C LEU A 89 -4.07 1.18 -7.74
N ALA A 90 -4.09 1.71 -6.53
CA ALA A 90 -5.25 1.62 -5.63
C ALA A 90 -6.51 2.24 -6.27
N LEU A 91 -6.37 3.45 -6.80
CA LEU A 91 -7.47 4.20 -7.40
C LEU A 91 -7.95 3.53 -8.70
N LEU A 92 -7.03 3.12 -9.58
CA LEU A 92 -7.37 2.41 -10.80
C LEU A 92 -8.06 1.07 -10.52
N ASN A 93 -7.63 0.35 -9.48
CA ASN A 93 -8.28 -0.90 -9.09
C ASN A 93 -9.71 -0.63 -8.57
N GLN A 94 -9.89 0.39 -7.72
CA GLN A 94 -11.18 0.72 -7.12
C GLN A 94 -12.20 1.30 -8.11
N PHE A 95 -11.78 2.22 -8.99
CA PHE A 95 -12.68 2.93 -9.90
C PHE A 95 -12.71 2.34 -11.30
N GLY A 96 -11.67 1.61 -11.71
CA GLY A 96 -11.59 0.95 -13.02
C GLY A 96 -11.96 -0.52 -12.96
N VAL A 97 -11.29 -1.29 -12.11
CA VAL A 97 -11.40 -2.77 -12.14
C VAL A 97 -12.61 -3.27 -11.34
N ALA A 98 -12.80 -2.79 -10.11
CA ALA A 98 -13.84 -3.28 -9.22
C ALA A 98 -15.28 -3.18 -9.80
N PRO A 99 -15.70 -2.06 -10.44
CA PRO A 99 -17.04 -1.97 -11.03
C PRO A 99 -17.27 -3.01 -12.13
N ARG A 100 -16.24 -3.33 -12.91
CA ARG A 100 -16.31 -4.31 -14.01
C ARG A 100 -16.37 -5.75 -13.50
N ILE A 101 -15.62 -6.05 -12.43
CA ILE A 101 -15.72 -7.34 -11.72
C ILE A 101 -17.13 -7.54 -11.15
N VAL A 102 -17.69 -6.51 -10.49
CA VAL A 102 -19.04 -6.57 -9.89
C VAL A 102 -20.12 -6.70 -10.97
N ALA A 103 -19.96 -6.01 -12.10
CA ALA A 103 -20.83 -6.15 -13.27
C ALA A 103 -20.68 -7.51 -13.99
N ARG A 104 -19.75 -8.37 -13.57
CA ARG A 104 -19.42 -9.66 -14.18
C ARG A 104 -19.06 -9.57 -15.68
N GLN A 105 -18.61 -8.41 -16.13
CA GLN A 105 -18.08 -8.22 -17.48
C GLN A 105 -16.71 -8.90 -17.52
N ASP A 106 -16.51 -9.84 -18.45
CA ASP A 106 -15.24 -10.57 -18.63
C ASP A 106 -14.53 -10.90 -17.32
N LEU A 107 -15.26 -11.54 -16.40
CA LEU A 107 -14.85 -11.70 -15.00
C LEU A 107 -13.41 -12.21 -14.87
N ARG A 108 -13.02 -13.18 -15.69
CA ARG A 108 -11.67 -13.76 -15.68
C ARG A 108 -10.60 -12.72 -16.03
N LEU A 109 -10.82 -11.89 -17.04
CA LEU A 109 -9.89 -10.83 -17.44
C LEU A 109 -9.75 -9.78 -16.33
N TRP A 110 -10.87 -9.21 -15.88
CA TRP A 110 -10.84 -8.13 -14.90
C TRP A 110 -10.37 -8.61 -13.53
N HIS A 111 -10.66 -9.85 -13.15
CA HIS A 111 -10.12 -10.44 -11.93
C HIS A 111 -8.59 -10.63 -12.03
N SER A 112 -8.07 -11.15 -13.15
CA SER A 112 -6.62 -11.26 -13.36
C SER A 112 -5.92 -9.90 -13.33
N VAL A 113 -6.51 -8.88 -13.99
CA VAL A 113 -6.00 -7.50 -13.96
C VAL A 113 -5.98 -6.95 -12.54
N GLY A 114 -7.09 -7.11 -11.80
CA GLY A 114 -7.18 -6.66 -10.40
C GLY A 114 -6.15 -7.32 -9.49
N THR A 115 -5.96 -8.63 -9.62
CA THR A 115 -4.94 -9.39 -8.87
C THR A 115 -3.53 -8.90 -9.18
N MET A 116 -3.21 -8.65 -10.46
CA MET A 116 -1.90 -8.13 -10.87
C MET A 116 -1.67 -6.71 -10.31
N MET A 117 -2.67 -5.84 -10.39
CA MET A 117 -2.59 -4.48 -9.85
C MET A 117 -2.42 -4.49 -8.33
N TYR A 118 -3.15 -5.36 -7.64
CA TYR A 118 -3.04 -5.54 -6.19
C TYR A 118 -1.66 -6.05 -5.78
N ALA A 119 -1.12 -7.03 -6.49
CA ALA A 119 0.22 -7.56 -6.25
C ALA A 119 1.30 -6.48 -6.50
N ALA A 120 1.16 -5.70 -7.57
CA ALA A 120 2.06 -4.58 -7.85
C ALA A 120 1.98 -3.50 -6.74
N GLN A 121 0.78 -3.19 -6.25
CA GLN A 121 0.57 -2.25 -5.15
C GLN A 121 1.21 -2.76 -3.85
N TRP A 122 1.04 -4.06 -3.55
CA TRP A 122 1.66 -4.72 -2.41
C TRP A 122 3.19 -4.67 -2.49
N GLY A 123 3.77 -4.89 -3.68
CA GLY A 123 5.21 -4.75 -3.92
C GLY A 123 5.70 -3.30 -3.73
N CYS A 124 4.94 -2.31 -4.17
CA CYS A 124 5.25 -0.90 -3.93
C CYS A 124 5.25 -0.58 -2.43
N ALA A 125 4.24 -1.02 -1.69
CA ALA A 125 4.15 -0.81 -0.25
C ALA A 125 5.33 -1.47 0.50
N LEU A 126 5.73 -2.69 0.08
CA LEU A 126 6.88 -3.39 0.64
C LEU A 126 8.19 -2.63 0.38
N ALA A 127 8.39 -2.14 -0.84
CA ALA A 127 9.57 -1.36 -1.20
C ALA A 127 9.68 -0.08 -0.35
N VAL A 128 8.56 0.63 -0.15
CA VAL A 128 8.51 1.83 0.70
C VAL A 128 8.81 1.48 2.16
N LEU A 129 8.19 0.42 2.70
CA LEU A 129 8.46 -0.04 4.07
C LEU A 129 9.95 -0.36 4.26
N TRP A 130 10.52 -1.16 3.36
CA TRP A 130 11.92 -1.55 3.42
C TRP A 130 12.86 -0.34 3.38
N GLN A 131 12.55 0.65 2.55
CA GLN A 131 13.33 1.87 2.44
C GLN A 131 13.25 2.73 3.71
N THR A 132 12.05 2.89 4.28
CA THR A 132 11.87 3.64 5.54
C THR A 132 12.59 3.00 6.74
N LEU A 133 12.68 1.67 6.78
CA LEU A 133 13.42 0.95 7.81
C LEU A 133 14.95 1.13 7.67
N ARG A 134 15.47 1.13 6.45
CA ARG A 134 16.91 1.40 6.18
C ARG A 134 17.32 2.81 6.59
N THR A 135 16.51 3.82 6.25
CA THR A 135 16.80 5.21 6.63
C THR A 135 16.85 5.38 8.15
N GLY A 136 15.95 4.70 8.89
CA GLY A 136 15.98 4.72 10.36
C GLY A 136 17.23 4.10 10.97
N ALA A 137 17.78 3.05 10.35
CA ALA A 137 19.01 2.41 10.81
C ALA A 137 20.24 3.31 10.62
N HIS A 138 20.35 3.99 9.47
CA HIS A 138 21.46 4.91 9.22
C HIS A 138 21.47 6.10 10.20
N ALA A 139 20.30 6.69 10.48
CA ALA A 139 20.19 7.79 11.44
C ALA A 139 20.63 7.38 12.86
N ALA A 140 20.29 6.16 13.29
CA ALA A 140 20.65 5.67 14.61
C ALA A 140 22.17 5.39 14.78
N VAL A 141 22.87 5.06 13.69
CA VAL A 141 24.32 4.86 13.69
C VAL A 141 25.04 6.20 13.79
N GLU A 142 24.57 7.22 13.06
CA GLU A 142 25.19 8.56 13.05
C GLU A 142 25.04 9.28 14.41
N GLU A 143 23.87 9.19 15.04
CA GLU A 143 23.67 9.69 16.42
C GLU A 143 24.64 9.05 17.42
N ARG A 144 24.96 7.76 17.24
CA ARG A 144 25.86 7.03 18.14
C ARG A 144 27.32 7.47 17.93
N SER A 145 27.76 7.67 16.69
CA SER A 145 29.12 8.13 16.40
C SER A 145 29.42 9.58 16.81
N VAL A 146 28.40 10.44 16.93
CA VAL A 146 28.57 11.83 17.41
C VAL A 146 28.62 11.90 18.94
N SER A 147 28.15 10.86 19.64
CA SER A 147 28.14 10.79 21.10
C SER A 147 29.40 10.15 21.71
N ASP A 148 30.24 9.51 20.90
CA ASP A 148 31.51 8.87 21.28
C ASP A 148 32.69 9.82 20.97
#